data_AF-A0A431FVF1-F1
#
_entry.id   AF-A0A431FVF1-F1
#
_cell.length_a   1.000
_cell.length_b   1.000
_cell.length_c   1.000
_cell.angle_alpha   90.00
_cell.angle_beta   90.00
_cell.angle_gamma   90.00
#
_symmetry.space_group_name_H-M   'P 1'
#
loop_
_entity.id
_entity.type
_entity.pdbx_description
1 polymer ?
#
loop_
_entity_poly.entity_id
_entity_poly.type
_entity_poly.pdbx_seq_one_letter_code
_entity_poly.pdbx_strand_id
1 'polypeptide(L)'
;MMRVKFNGKELDTDFKTSLEFFENISKNENDVWIINGFATKENIALNEDDELFCIERNTLPPKDALDAMMRARHTPKLHDKLKNGRVAVCGLGGLGSHIAINLARSGVGFLKLIDFDVIEPSNLNRQAYRVSD
;
A
#
# COMPACT_ATOMS: atom_id res chain seq x y z
N MET A 1 -22.79 -9.46 18.11
CA MET A 1 -21.41 -9.10 18.38
C MET A 1 -20.47 -10.10 17.71
N MET A 2 -19.66 -9.62 16.79
CA MET A 2 -18.55 -10.34 16.17
C MET A 2 -17.26 -9.55 16.38
N ARG A 3 -16.12 -10.23 16.34
CA ARG A 3 -14.82 -9.56 16.45
C ARG A 3 -14.26 -9.32 15.05
N VAL A 4 -13.89 -8.08 14.76
CA VAL A 4 -13.21 -7.68 13.51
C VAL A 4 -11.89 -6.99 13.81
N LYS A 5 -11.05 -6.78 12.80
CA LYS A 5 -9.84 -5.97 12.91
C LYS A 5 -10.03 -4.66 12.17
N PHE A 6 -10.21 -3.57 12.91
CA PHE A 6 -10.35 -2.24 12.33
C PHE A 6 -9.06 -1.43 12.46
N ASN A 7 -8.50 -0.99 11.33
CA ASN A 7 -7.24 -0.24 11.27
C ASN A 7 -6.12 -0.92 12.09
N GLY A 8 -6.01 -2.24 11.96
CA GLY A 8 -5.00 -3.06 12.63
C GLY A 8 -5.27 -3.37 14.11
N LYS A 9 -6.39 -2.93 14.69
CA LYS A 9 -6.77 -3.20 16.08
C LYS A 9 -8.02 -4.07 16.15
N GLU A 10 -8.06 -4.99 17.11
CA GLU A 10 -9.26 -5.78 17.39
C GLU A 10 -10.39 -4.85 17.89
N LEU A 11 -11.58 -5.07 17.33
CA LEU A 11 -12.79 -4.33 17.64
C LEU A 11 -13.98 -5.29 17.64
N ASP A 12 -14.70 -5.36 18.75
CA ASP A 12 -15.99 -6.05 18.81
C ASP A 12 -17.07 -5.12 18.22
N THR A 13 -17.87 -5.63 17.28
CA THR A 13 -18.89 -4.87 16.55
C THR A 13 -20.21 -5.64 16.46
N ASP A 14 -21.32 -4.92 16.46
CA ASP A 14 -22.66 -5.46 16.20
C ASP A 14 -23.15 -5.19 14.77
N PHE A 15 -22.40 -4.42 13.98
CA PHE A 15 -22.71 -4.15 12.58
C PHE A 15 -22.61 -5.44 11.76
N LYS A 16 -23.58 -5.66 10.86
CA LYS A 16 -23.66 -6.88 10.06
C LYS A 16 -23.06 -6.70 8.67
N THR A 17 -22.94 -5.46 8.21
CA THR A 17 -22.43 -5.18 6.88
C THR A 17 -21.37 -4.08 6.88
N SER A 18 -20.56 -4.07 5.83
CA SER A 18 -19.52 -3.06 5.62
C SER A 18 -20.10 -1.65 5.53
N LEU A 19 -21.25 -1.48 4.86
CA LEU A 19 -21.89 -0.18 4.71
C LEU A 19 -22.31 0.39 6.07
N GLU A 20 -23.01 -0.41 6.89
CA GLU A 20 -23.41 -0.02 8.24
C GLU A 20 -22.19 0.36 9.09
N PHE A 21 -21.13 -0.45 9.03
CA PHE A 21 -19.91 -0.23 9.78
C PHE A 21 -19.21 1.08 9.38
N PHE A 22 -18.96 1.27 8.09
CA PHE A 22 -18.19 2.42 7.62
C PHE A 22 -19.01 3.71 7.64
N GLU A 23 -20.30 3.73 7.37
CA GLU A 23 -21.10 4.97 7.47
C GLU A 23 -21.14 5.53 8.90
N ASN A 24 -21.03 4.68 9.92
CA ASN A 24 -20.99 5.12 11.32
C ASN A 24 -19.60 5.58 11.80
N ILE A 25 -18.53 5.19 11.09
CA ILE A 25 -17.14 5.42 11.53
C ILE A 25 -16.40 6.40 10.60
N SER A 26 -16.68 6.35 9.31
CA SER A 26 -16.08 7.20 8.27
C SER A 26 -16.48 8.64 8.52
N LYS A 27 -15.49 9.54 8.55
CA LYS A 27 -15.73 10.97 8.79
C LYS A 27 -16.10 11.70 7.50
N ASN A 28 -15.71 11.15 6.35
CA ASN A 28 -15.94 11.73 5.05
C ASN A 28 -16.48 10.67 4.08
N GLU A 29 -17.42 11.07 3.23
CA GLU A 29 -17.95 10.23 2.15
C GLU A 29 -16.87 9.80 1.15
N ASN A 30 -15.74 10.53 1.08
CA ASN A 30 -14.65 10.28 0.14
C ASN A 30 -13.57 9.34 0.66
N ASP A 31 -13.70 8.83 1.90
CA ASP A 31 -12.74 7.90 2.46
C ASP A 31 -12.71 6.59 1.66
N VAL A 32 -11.54 5.96 1.65
CA VAL A 32 -11.32 4.67 0.99
C VAL A 32 -11.54 3.57 2.02
N TRP A 33 -12.54 2.75 1.76
CA TRP A 33 -12.84 1.58 2.59
C TRP A 33 -12.18 0.36 1.99
N ILE A 34 -11.52 -0.42 2.82
CA ILE A 34 -10.85 -1.66 2.45
C ILE A 34 -11.40 -2.77 3.32
N ILE A 35 -11.79 -3.86 2.67
CA ILE A 35 -12.27 -5.07 3.32
C ILE A 35 -11.39 -6.22 2.83
N ASN A 36 -10.68 -6.87 3.75
CA ASN A 36 -9.76 -7.98 3.45
C ASN A 36 -8.77 -7.68 2.32
N GLY A 37 -8.25 -6.45 2.29
CA GLY A 37 -7.29 -5.97 1.28
C GLY A 37 -7.91 -5.48 -0.04
N PHE A 38 -9.23 -5.56 -0.22
CA PHE A 38 -9.93 -5.05 -1.40
C PHE A 38 -10.59 -3.70 -1.11
N ALA A 39 -10.26 -2.68 -1.90
CA ALA A 39 -10.91 -1.38 -1.81
C ALA A 39 -12.29 -1.43 -2.49
N THR A 40 -13.36 -1.24 -1.71
CA THR A 40 -14.74 -1.30 -2.20
C THR A 40 -15.70 -0.52 -1.31
N LYS A 41 -16.79 -0.01 -1.89
CA LYS A 41 -17.92 0.60 -1.18
C LYS A 41 -19.20 -0.22 -1.27
N GLU A 42 -19.09 -1.46 -1.76
CA GLU A 42 -20.21 -2.37 -1.83
C GLU A 42 -20.66 -2.79 -0.43
N ASN A 43 -21.96 -3.06 -0.29
CA ASN A 43 -22.56 -3.53 0.93
C ASN A 43 -22.32 -5.04 1.08
N ILE A 44 -21.26 -5.40 1.81
CA ILE A 44 -20.78 -6.76 1.98
C ILE A 44 -21.09 -7.21 3.40
N ALA A 45 -21.54 -8.46 3.57
CA ALA A 45 -21.74 -9.03 4.89
C ALA A 45 -20.39 -9.21 5.61
N LEU A 46 -20.30 -8.69 6.84
CA LEU A 46 -19.12 -8.83 7.68
C LEU A 46 -19.11 -10.20 8.37
N ASN A 47 -17.92 -10.74 8.55
CA ASN A 47 -17.66 -12.00 9.22
C ASN A 47 -16.63 -11.79 10.35
N GLU A 48 -16.57 -12.77 11.24
CA GLU A 48 -15.56 -12.79 12.30
C GLU A 48 -14.15 -12.79 11.70
N ASP A 49 -13.23 -12.04 12.32
CA ASP A 49 -11.87 -11.78 11.89
C ASP A 49 -11.68 -10.98 10.58
N ASP A 50 -12.75 -10.43 9.99
CA ASP A 50 -12.62 -9.54 8.82
C ASP A 50 -11.68 -8.35 9.13
N GLU A 51 -10.82 -8.04 8.17
CA GLU A 51 -9.87 -6.93 8.26
C GLU A 51 -10.44 -5.72 7.51
N LEU A 52 -10.68 -4.65 8.26
CA LEU A 52 -11.33 -3.42 7.80
C LEU A 52 -10.37 -2.25 7.95
N PHE A 53 -10.17 -1.49 6.87
CA PHE A 53 -9.48 -0.20 6.95
C PHE A 53 -10.35 0.92 6.40
N CYS A 54 -10.29 2.07 7.07
CA CYS A 54 -10.84 3.32 6.56
C CYS A 54 -9.68 4.32 6.45
N ILE A 55 -9.37 4.72 5.21
CA ILE A 55 -8.24 5.59 4.90
C ILE A 55 -8.78 6.92 4.35
N GLU A 56 -8.36 8.02 4.97
CA GLU A 56 -8.70 9.35 4.50
C GLU A 56 -8.11 9.61 3.11
N ARG A 57 -8.91 10.20 2.21
CA ARG A 57 -8.46 10.49 0.85
C ARG A 57 -7.23 11.39 0.84
N ASN A 58 -6.29 11.11 -0.06
CA ASN A 58 -5.01 11.82 -0.22
C ASN A 58 -4.03 11.68 0.96
N THR A 59 -4.32 10.82 1.93
CA THR A 59 -3.37 10.48 2.98
C THR A 59 -2.62 9.19 2.64
N LEU A 60 -1.39 9.04 3.17
CA LEU A 60 -0.68 7.79 3.05
C LEU A 60 -1.39 6.75 3.94
N PRO A 61 -1.79 5.59 3.40
CA PRO A 61 -2.37 4.54 4.22
C PRO A 61 -1.37 4.08 5.30
N PRO A 62 -1.87 3.64 6.46
CA PRO A 62 -1.07 2.88 7.41
C PRO A 62 -0.32 1.72 6.72
N LYS A 63 0.90 1.42 7.19
CA LYS A 63 1.77 0.45 6.52
C LYS A 63 1.18 -0.95 6.45
N ASP A 64 0.50 -1.37 7.52
CA ASP A 64 -0.26 -2.61 7.61
C ASP A 64 -1.41 -2.67 6.59
N ALA A 65 -2.16 -1.58 6.43
CA ALA A 65 -3.20 -1.44 5.42
C ALA A 65 -2.63 -1.56 3.99
N LEU A 66 -1.52 -0.87 3.73
CA LEU A 66 -0.82 -0.93 2.46
C LEU A 66 -0.32 -2.36 2.17
N ASP A 67 0.29 -3.01 3.15
CA ASP A 67 0.75 -4.39 3.04
C ASP A 67 -0.41 -5.37 2.79
N ALA A 68 -1.56 -5.18 3.46
CA ALA A 68 -2.76 -5.99 3.24
C ALA A 68 -3.29 -5.85 1.81
N MET A 69 -3.37 -4.62 1.28
CA MET A 69 -3.73 -4.37 -0.12
C MET A 69 -2.77 -5.05 -1.11
N MET A 70 -1.47 -4.94 -0.84
CA MET A 70 -0.45 -5.55 -1.69
C MET A 70 -0.54 -7.08 -1.66
N ARG A 71 -0.81 -7.70 -0.51
CA ARG A 71 -1.07 -9.14 -0.40
C ARG A 71 -2.31 -9.56 -1.19
N ALA A 72 -3.41 -8.81 -1.11
CA ALA A 72 -4.65 -9.14 -1.82
C ALA A 72 -4.52 -9.07 -3.35
N ARG A 73 -3.61 -8.22 -3.87
CA ARG A 73 -3.37 -8.09 -5.32
C ARG A 73 -2.34 -9.07 -5.88
N HIS A 74 -1.45 -9.59 -5.04
CA HIS A 74 -0.40 -10.51 -5.46
C HIS A 74 -0.84 -11.97 -5.33
N THR A 75 -0.21 -12.85 -6.11
CA THR A 75 -0.33 -14.30 -5.89
C THR A 75 0.01 -14.64 -4.43
N PRO A 76 -0.72 -15.58 -3.79
CA PRO A 76 -0.44 -15.95 -2.41
C PRO A 76 1.05 -16.20 -2.15
N LYS A 77 1.58 -15.68 -1.03
CA LYS A 77 3.00 -15.74 -0.61
C LYS A 77 4.00 -14.93 -1.47
N LEU A 78 3.61 -14.38 -2.62
CA LEU A 78 4.52 -13.61 -3.47
C LEU A 78 4.91 -12.28 -2.81
N HIS A 79 3.96 -11.57 -2.21
CA HIS A 79 4.23 -10.32 -1.51
C HIS A 79 5.29 -10.51 -0.42
N ASP A 80 5.18 -11.55 0.40
CA ASP A 80 6.15 -11.81 1.48
C ASP A 80 7.54 -12.14 0.93
N LYS A 81 7.63 -12.82 -0.22
CA LYS A 81 8.92 -13.06 -0.90
C LYS A 81 9.55 -11.75 -1.37
N LEU A 82 8.78 -10.86 -2.00
CA LEU A 82 9.28 -9.55 -2.46
C LEU A 82 9.69 -8.68 -1.26
N LYS A 83 8.85 -8.64 -0.21
CA LYS A 83 9.11 -7.87 1.01
C LYS A 83 10.38 -8.31 1.74
N ASN A 84 10.73 -9.59 1.69
CA ASN A 84 12.00 -10.08 2.23
C ASN A 84 13.17 -10.00 1.23
N GLY A 85 12.87 -9.69 -0.03
CA GLY A 85 13.84 -9.55 -1.10
C GLY A 85 14.79 -8.36 -0.89
N ARG A 86 16.04 -8.56 -1.29
CA ARG A 86 17.11 -7.56 -1.24
C ARG A 86 17.73 -7.46 -2.62
N VAL A 87 17.68 -6.29 -3.24
CA VAL A 87 18.19 -6.07 -4.60
C VAL A 87 19.19 -4.92 -4.59
N ALA A 88 20.30 -5.09 -5.30
CA ALA A 88 21.24 -4.01 -5.58
C ALA A 88 21.05 -3.51 -7.02
N VAL A 89 20.97 -2.19 -7.20
CA VAL A 89 20.93 -1.55 -8.52
C VAL A 89 22.20 -0.72 -8.66
N CYS A 90 23.06 -1.12 -9.60
CA CYS A 90 24.31 -0.43 -9.91
C CYS A 90 24.11 0.42 -11.16
N GLY A 91 24.25 1.74 -11.00
CA GLY A 91 23.87 2.76 -11.97
C GLY A 91 22.39 3.13 -11.81
N LEU A 92 22.13 4.42 -11.58
CA LEU A 92 20.80 5.02 -11.45
C LEU A 92 20.59 6.13 -12.50
N GLY A 93 21.25 5.99 -13.66
CA GLY A 93 20.90 6.70 -14.88
C GLY A 93 19.50 6.31 -15.38
N GLY A 94 19.18 6.65 -16.63
CA GLY A 94 17.78 6.62 -17.10
C GLY A 94 17.04 5.29 -16.86
N LEU A 95 17.68 4.16 -17.14
CA LEU A 95 17.09 2.85 -16.88
C LEU A 95 17.09 2.49 -15.39
N GLY A 96 18.22 2.70 -14.72
CA GLY A 96 18.45 2.29 -13.33
C GLY A 96 17.50 2.96 -12.34
N SER A 97 17.26 4.27 -12.49
CA SER A 97 16.32 5.01 -11.65
C SER A 97 14.88 4.48 -11.79
N HIS A 98 14.45 4.15 -13.01
CA HIS A 98 13.12 3.59 -13.25
C HIS A 98 12.99 2.16 -12.73
N ILE A 99 14.04 1.34 -12.87
CA ILE A 99 14.09 -0.01 -12.29
C ILE A 99 13.97 0.07 -10.77
N ALA A 100 14.72 0.96 -10.11
CA ALA A 100 14.66 1.13 -8.66
C ALA A 100 13.24 1.49 -8.18
N ILE A 101 12.59 2.45 -8.82
CA ILE A 101 11.20 2.82 -8.50
C ILE A 101 10.24 1.65 -8.71
N ASN A 102 10.36 0.93 -9.82
CA ASN A 102 9.47 -0.19 -10.11
C ASN A 102 9.65 -1.32 -9.08
N LEU A 103 10.88 -1.66 -8.70
CA LEU A 103 11.14 -2.65 -7.66
C LEU A 103 10.53 -2.22 -6.31
N ALA A 104 10.69 -0.95 -5.93
CA ALA A 104 10.08 -0.42 -4.71
C ALA A 104 8.55 -0.51 -4.75
N ARG A 105 7.93 -0.13 -5.88
CA ARG A 105 6.46 -0.20 -6.07
C ARG A 105 5.93 -1.63 -6.14
N SER A 106 6.72 -2.58 -6.62
CA SER A 106 6.38 -4.01 -6.57
C SER A 106 6.46 -4.58 -5.15
N GLY A 107 7.01 -3.85 -4.18
CA GLY A 107 7.10 -4.28 -2.79
C GLY A 107 8.42 -4.99 -2.44
N VAL A 108 9.50 -4.75 -3.19
CA VAL A 108 10.84 -5.18 -2.75
C VAL A 108 11.20 -4.44 -1.46
N GLY A 109 11.44 -5.18 -0.38
CA GLY A 109 11.60 -4.56 0.94
C GLY A 109 12.96 -3.89 1.17
N PHE A 110 13.97 -4.19 0.37
CA PHE A 110 15.29 -3.56 0.49
C PHE A 110 15.95 -3.33 -0.88
N LEU A 111 16.33 -2.08 -1.14
CA LEU A 111 17.11 -1.68 -2.31
C LEU A 111 18.44 -1.06 -1.88
N LYS A 112 19.55 -1.59 -2.42
CA LYS A 112 20.87 -0.95 -2.36
C LYS A 112 21.11 -0.24 -3.68
N LEU A 113 21.01 1.08 -3.67
CA LEU A 113 21.22 1.91 -4.86
C LEU A 113 22.66 2.43 -4.87
N ILE A 114 23.36 2.28 -6.00
CA ILE A 114 24.78 2.65 -6.16
C ILE A 114 24.90 3.46 -7.45
N ASP A 115 25.25 4.73 -7.32
CA ASP A 115 25.56 5.61 -8.45
C ASP A 115 26.70 6.56 -8.05
N PHE A 116 27.51 6.97 -9.01
CA PHE A 116 28.64 7.89 -8.84
C PHE A 116 28.44 9.20 -9.62
N ASP A 117 27.36 9.32 -10.40
CA ASP A 117 27.06 10.50 -11.19
C ASP A 117 26.41 11.62 -10.35
N VAL A 118 26.64 12.86 -10.76
CA VAL A 118 25.93 14.03 -10.23
C VAL A 118 24.72 14.30 -11.13
N ILE A 119 23.54 14.46 -10.53
CA ILE A 119 22.32 14.73 -11.28
C ILE A 119 22.35 16.15 -11.85
N GLU A 120 22.20 16.26 -13.16
CA GLU A 120 22.03 17.54 -13.85
C GLU A 120 20.58 17.74 -14.31
N PRO A 121 20.10 19.00 -14.45
CA PRO A 121 18.76 19.27 -14.96
C PRO A 121 18.46 18.63 -16.33
N SER A 122 19.50 18.49 -17.18
CA SER A 122 19.43 17.83 -18.48
C SER A 122 19.08 16.33 -18.39
N ASN A 123 19.23 15.72 -17.21
CA ASN A 123 19.01 14.31 -16.98
C ASN A 123 17.57 13.96 -16.59
N LEU A 124 16.81 14.94 -16.10
CA LEU A 124 15.43 14.75 -15.62
C LEU A 124 14.46 14.28 -16.71
N ASN A 125 14.81 14.44 -17.99
CA ASN A 125 14.02 13.96 -19.11
C ASN A 125 13.97 12.43 -19.24
N ARG A 126 14.91 11.71 -18.59
CA ARG A 126 15.05 10.26 -18.71
C ARG A 126 15.29 9.56 -17.38
N GLN A 127 15.72 10.29 -16.35
CA GLN A 127 15.98 9.76 -15.02
C GLN A 127 14.83 10.13 -14.08
N ALA A 128 14.53 9.23 -13.15
CA ALA A 128 13.37 9.34 -12.28
C ALA A 128 13.68 10.10 -10.98
N TYR A 129 14.20 11.32 -11.15
CA TYR A 129 14.50 12.27 -10.07
C TYR A 129 13.59 13.50 -10.16
N ARG A 130 13.52 14.24 -9.05
CA ARG A 130 12.89 15.54 -8.96
C ARG A 130 13.94 16.63 -9.13
N VAL A 131 13.50 17.83 -9.48
CA VAL A 131 14.36 19.04 -9.49
C VAL A 131 14.96 19.32 -8.11
N SER A 132 14.28 18.87 -7.05
CA SER A 132 14.69 19.02 -5.65
C SER A 132 15.59 17.90 -5.13
N ASP A 133 15.83 16.85 -5.90
CA ASP A 133 16.71 15.73 -5.51
C ASP A 133 18.17 16.10 -5.79
#